data_AF-A0A1G2K760-F1
#
_entry.id   AF-A0A1G2K760-F1
#
_cell.length_a   1.000
_cell.length_b   1.000
_cell.length_c   1.000
_cell.angle_alpha   90.00
_cell.angle_beta   90.00
_cell.angle_gamma   90.00
#
_symmetry.space_group_name_H-M   'P 1'
#
loop_
_entity.id
_entity.type
_entity.pdbx_description
1 polymer ?
#
loop_
_entity_poly.entity_id
_entity_poly.type
_entity_poly.pdbx_seq_one_letter_code
_entity_poly.pdbx_strand_id
1 'polypeptide(L)'
;MPYVPSKKTDGKSTDREVLARAVENLATVTAGKITNNLSLIKEYERVFLKVAEKLKLFAKKEKVFGDSASSDLAREIYNVSEPYNYEGAYLGELNYAITRFIQRVPQIKTASGAWASEIRYWLYAATIEALTYAHMHTAELGIGISGVFEDIKDEYKRRVNTAYEAEQIVKSGDCYDAPYYTRLVEVVDRNGRHVGYQEVMLKRSDKTLKEDILSAGKIVLY
;
A
#
# COMPACT_ATOMS: atom_id res chain seq x y z
N MET A 1 9.21 -1.89 0.74
CA MET A 1 10.50 -2.61 0.53
C MET A 1 11.17 -2.85 1.89
N PRO A 2 11.87 -3.97 2.17
CA PRO A 2 12.62 -4.07 3.42
C PRO A 2 13.92 -3.27 3.28
N TYR A 3 13.97 -2.10 3.90
CA TYR A 3 15.19 -1.29 3.99
C TYR A 3 16.12 -1.78 5.12
N VAL A 4 15.70 -2.84 5.82
CA VAL A 4 16.36 -3.49 6.95
C VAL A 4 16.26 -5.02 6.76
N PRO A 5 17.30 -5.80 7.12
CA PRO A 5 17.28 -7.27 7.02
C PRO A 5 16.03 -7.91 7.62
N SER A 6 15.60 -9.01 7.00
CA SER A 6 14.50 -9.84 7.46
C SER A 6 14.91 -11.30 7.42
N LYS A 7 14.20 -12.17 8.14
CA LYS A 7 14.37 -13.62 8.03
C LYS A 7 14.40 -14.15 6.59
N LYS A 8 13.70 -13.49 5.65
CA LYS A 8 13.74 -13.85 4.23
C LYS A 8 15.10 -13.59 3.58
N THR A 9 15.82 -12.55 4.01
CA THR A 9 17.10 -12.14 3.45
C THR A 9 18.30 -12.73 4.20
N ASP A 10 18.20 -12.95 5.52
CA ASP A 10 19.33 -13.38 6.34
C ASP A 10 19.08 -14.65 7.17
N GLY A 11 17.87 -15.20 7.15
CA GLY A 11 17.47 -16.38 7.91
C GLY A 11 17.30 -16.16 9.42
N LYS A 12 17.51 -14.96 9.95
CA LYS A 12 17.67 -14.70 11.40
C LYS A 12 16.86 -13.52 11.93
N SER A 13 16.69 -12.43 11.19
CA SER A 13 16.01 -11.23 11.70
C SER A 13 14.52 -11.44 11.96
N THR A 14 14.08 -11.20 13.20
CA THR A 14 12.69 -11.33 13.66
C THR A 14 11.92 -10.00 13.67
N ASP A 15 12.56 -8.91 13.26
CA ASP A 15 12.02 -7.54 13.13
C ASP A 15 10.62 -7.53 12.48
N ARG A 16 10.44 -8.30 11.41
CA ARG A 16 9.16 -8.42 10.69
C ARG A 16 8.07 -9.10 11.50
N GLU A 17 8.42 -10.06 12.36
CA GLU A 17 7.47 -10.78 13.22
C GLU A 17 6.95 -9.84 14.32
N VAL A 18 7.84 -9.00 14.89
CA VAL A 18 7.46 -7.96 15.86
C VAL A 18 6.52 -6.95 15.23
N LEU A 19 6.91 -6.36 14.08
CA LEU A 19 6.08 -5.39 13.39
C LEU A 19 4.78 -5.98 12.86
N ALA A 20 4.77 -7.24 12.39
CA ALA A 20 3.56 -7.89 11.94
C ALA A 20 2.52 -8.00 13.05
N ARG A 21 2.93 -8.34 14.29
CA ARG A 21 2.01 -8.38 15.44
C ARG A 21 1.44 -7.00 15.78
N ALA A 22 2.29 -5.96 15.78
CA ALA A 22 1.84 -4.60 16.05
C ALA A 22 0.87 -4.09 14.98
N VAL A 23 1.17 -4.36 13.71
CA VAL A 23 0.29 -4.05 12.57
C VAL A 23 -1.03 -4.80 12.68
N GLU A 24 -1.01 -6.09 13.02
CA GLU A 24 -2.23 -6.90 13.16
C GLU A 24 -3.17 -6.34 14.24
N ASN A 25 -2.62 -5.97 15.39
CA ASN A 25 -3.38 -5.36 16.48
C ASN A 25 -4.01 -4.03 16.02
N LEU A 26 -3.21 -3.15 15.43
CA LEU A 26 -3.68 -1.84 14.95
C LEU A 26 -4.73 -1.99 13.82
N ALA A 27 -4.53 -2.93 12.90
CA ALA A 27 -5.46 -3.21 11.82
C ALA A 27 -6.79 -3.75 12.36
N THR A 28 -6.76 -4.65 13.34
CA THR A 28 -7.96 -5.19 14.00
C THR A 28 -8.75 -4.10 14.70
N VAL A 29 -8.08 -3.25 15.50
CA VAL A 29 -8.71 -2.12 16.19
C VAL A 29 -9.32 -1.14 15.21
N THR A 30 -8.62 -0.83 14.11
CA THR A 30 -9.11 0.10 13.08
C THR A 30 -10.30 -0.50 12.31
N ALA A 31 -10.22 -1.77 11.91
CA ALA A 31 -11.28 -2.47 11.18
C ALA A 31 -12.61 -2.45 11.94
N GLY A 32 -12.56 -2.59 13.28
CA GLY A 32 -13.72 -2.50 14.16
C GLY A 32 -14.35 -1.10 14.24
N LYS A 33 -13.60 -0.04 13.93
CA LYS A 33 -14.08 1.35 13.96
C LYS A 33 -14.63 1.84 12.62
N ILE A 34 -14.30 1.15 11.53
CA ILE A 34 -14.80 1.49 10.20
C ILE A 34 -16.25 1.03 10.05
N THR A 35 -17.17 1.96 10.13
CA THR A 35 -18.62 1.73 10.06
C THR A 35 -19.22 1.86 8.66
N ASN A 36 -18.55 2.56 7.75
CA ASN A 36 -18.97 2.76 6.36
C ASN A 36 -17.76 3.12 5.48
N ASN A 37 -17.97 3.29 4.18
CA ASN A 37 -16.89 3.53 3.22
C ASN A 37 -16.11 4.83 3.52
N LEU A 38 -16.79 5.89 3.97
CA LEU A 38 -16.16 7.19 4.21
C LEU A 38 -15.51 7.29 5.60
N SER A 39 -15.95 6.50 6.57
CA SER A 39 -15.28 6.47 7.89
C SER A 39 -13.89 5.85 7.82
N LEU A 40 -13.56 5.11 6.76
CA LEU A 40 -12.20 4.66 6.49
C LEU A 40 -11.21 5.83 6.41
N ILE A 41 -11.57 6.91 5.71
CA ILE A 41 -10.69 8.06 5.49
C ILE A 41 -10.24 8.62 6.85
N LYS A 42 -11.21 8.98 7.70
CA LYS A 42 -10.96 9.54 9.03
C LYS A 42 -10.17 8.59 9.93
N GLU A 43 -10.47 7.30 9.88
CA GLU A 43 -9.79 6.31 10.72
C GLU A 43 -8.33 6.10 10.25
N TYR A 44 -8.06 6.10 8.94
CA TYR A 44 -6.71 6.01 8.39
C TYR A 44 -5.91 7.29 8.67
N GLU A 45 -6.47 8.47 8.43
CA GLU A 45 -5.84 9.76 8.76
C GLU A 45 -5.40 9.80 10.23
N ARG A 46 -6.32 9.47 11.14
CA ARG A 46 -6.02 9.45 12.58
C ARG A 46 -4.89 8.49 12.91
N VAL A 47 -4.88 7.31 12.30
CA VAL A 47 -3.83 6.30 12.52
C VAL A 47 -2.48 6.80 11.98
N PHE A 48 -2.44 7.29 10.75
CA PHE A 48 -1.21 7.74 10.10
C PHE A 48 -0.57 8.91 10.86
N LEU A 49 -1.36 9.93 11.21
CA LEU A 49 -0.86 11.06 11.99
C LEU A 49 -0.38 10.63 13.36
N LYS A 50 -1.15 9.80 14.07
CA LYS A 50 -0.78 9.37 15.41
C LYS A 50 0.50 8.53 15.40
N VAL A 51 0.67 7.63 14.43
CA VAL A 51 1.92 6.86 14.28
C VAL A 51 3.09 7.82 13.99
N ALA A 52 2.92 8.76 13.05
CA ALA A 52 3.94 9.72 12.67
C ALA A 52 4.40 10.63 13.84
N GLU A 53 3.45 11.22 14.56
CA GLU A 53 3.71 12.07 15.72
C GLU A 53 4.44 11.30 16.82
N LYS A 54 3.98 10.09 17.14
CA LYS A 54 4.61 9.26 18.18
C LYS A 54 6.00 8.82 17.77
N LEU A 55 6.19 8.45 16.50
CA LEU A 55 7.50 8.09 15.97
C LEU A 55 8.49 9.27 16.03
N LYS A 56 8.04 10.51 15.75
CA LYS A 56 8.86 11.71 15.95
C LYS A 56 9.31 11.87 17.39
N LEU A 57 8.40 11.70 18.35
CA LEU A 57 8.75 11.81 19.77
C LEU A 57 9.77 10.76 20.18
N PHE A 58 9.61 9.51 19.74
CA PHE A 58 10.60 8.46 19.99
C PHE A 58 11.96 8.78 19.35
N ALA A 59 11.98 9.22 18.08
CA ALA A 59 13.21 9.60 17.39
C ALA A 59 13.96 10.75 18.08
N LYS A 60 13.22 11.68 18.70
CA LYS A 60 13.80 12.78 19.50
C LYS A 60 14.10 12.40 20.95
N LYS A 61 13.83 11.15 21.36
CA LYS A 61 13.94 10.67 22.75
C LYS A 61 13.11 11.52 23.73
N GLU A 62 12.00 12.06 23.25
CA GLU A 62 11.06 12.84 24.05
C GLU A 62 10.07 11.92 24.78
N LYS A 63 9.47 12.42 25.86
CA LYS A 63 8.52 11.64 26.66
C LYS A 63 7.23 11.41 25.86
N VAL A 64 6.91 10.13 25.63
CA VAL A 64 5.67 9.73 24.95
C VAL A 64 4.57 9.43 25.98
N PHE A 65 3.46 10.15 25.88
CA PHE A 65 2.26 9.91 26.69
C PHE A 65 1.15 9.26 25.88
N GLY A 66 0.31 8.48 26.56
CA GLY A 66 -0.90 7.86 26.00
C GLY A 66 -0.65 6.51 25.34
N ASP A 67 -1.37 5.51 25.84
CA ASP A 67 -1.31 4.14 25.35
C ASP A 67 -2.37 3.88 24.27
N SER A 68 -1.95 3.31 23.14
CA SER A 68 -2.84 2.92 22.05
C SER A 68 -2.09 2.09 21.02
N ALA A 69 -2.81 1.29 20.24
CA ALA A 69 -2.22 0.48 19.16
C ALA A 69 -1.36 1.30 18.16
N SER A 70 -1.69 2.57 17.92
CA SER A 70 -0.85 3.47 17.09
C SER A 70 0.44 3.88 17.79
N SER A 71 0.38 4.15 19.09
CA SER A 71 1.57 4.43 19.91
C SER A 71 2.46 3.18 19.99
N ASP A 72 1.86 2.00 20.13
CA ASP A 72 2.57 0.72 20.15
C ASP A 72 3.29 0.47 18.83
N LEU A 73 2.60 0.63 17.68
CA LEU A 73 3.24 0.46 16.39
C LEU A 73 4.42 1.44 16.21
N ALA A 74 4.25 2.72 16.57
CA ALA A 74 5.34 3.69 16.49
C ALA A 74 6.54 3.30 17.37
N ARG A 75 6.28 2.77 18.56
CA ARG A 75 7.31 2.27 19.49
C ARG A 75 8.04 1.07 18.90
N GLU A 76 7.32 0.09 18.36
CA GLU A 76 7.94 -1.09 17.75
C GLU A 76 8.75 -0.72 16.50
N ILE A 77 8.28 0.21 15.67
CA ILE A 77 9.06 0.75 14.54
C ILE A 77 10.37 1.33 15.05
N TYR A 78 10.34 2.19 16.08
CA TYR A 78 11.55 2.78 16.63
C TYR A 78 12.49 1.73 17.23
N ASN A 79 11.98 0.82 18.09
CA ASN A 79 12.77 -0.20 18.77
C ASN A 79 13.48 -1.15 17.80
N VAL A 80 12.78 -1.54 16.72
CA VAL A 80 13.36 -2.40 15.68
C VAL A 80 14.42 -1.65 14.88
N SER A 81 14.28 -0.34 14.72
CA SER A 81 15.15 0.48 13.88
C SER A 81 16.38 1.03 14.61
N GLU A 82 16.27 1.26 15.92
CA GLU A 82 17.32 1.84 16.76
C GLU A 82 18.68 1.10 16.67
N PRO A 83 18.73 -0.25 16.69
CA PRO A 83 19.99 -0.99 16.57
C PRO A 83 20.77 -0.73 15.28
N TYR A 84 20.08 -0.30 14.22
CA TYR A 84 20.71 -0.03 12.93
C TYR A 84 21.41 1.33 12.87
N ASN A 85 21.10 2.25 13.80
CA ASN A 85 21.80 3.52 14.00
C ASN A 85 21.90 4.43 12.74
N TYR A 86 20.85 4.49 11.93
CA TYR A 86 20.68 5.50 10.87
C TYR A 86 19.19 5.82 10.66
N GLU A 87 18.88 7.04 10.23
CA GLU A 87 17.51 7.55 10.12
C GLU A 87 16.66 6.79 9.09
N GLY A 88 17.30 6.30 8.03
CA GLY A 88 16.63 5.50 7.00
C GLY A 88 16.04 4.18 7.52
N ALA A 89 16.48 3.68 8.68
CA ALA A 89 15.95 2.44 9.26
C ALA A 89 14.48 2.61 9.67
N TYR A 90 14.15 3.62 10.49
CA TYR A 90 12.77 3.82 10.95
C TYR A 90 11.84 4.29 9.84
N LEU A 91 12.36 5.01 8.84
CA LEU A 91 11.59 5.39 7.65
C LEU A 91 11.21 4.16 6.83
N GLY A 92 12.14 3.22 6.68
CA GLY A 92 11.89 1.98 5.98
C GLY A 92 10.91 1.06 6.70
N GLU A 93 11.02 0.98 8.03
CA GLU A 93 10.07 0.20 8.84
C GLU A 93 8.68 0.86 8.92
N LEU A 94 8.61 2.19 8.91
CA LEU A 94 7.35 2.91 8.74
C LEU A 94 6.70 2.59 7.38
N ASN A 95 7.46 2.64 6.29
CA ASN A 95 6.97 2.29 4.95
C ASN A 95 6.34 0.89 4.95
N TYR A 96 7.08 -0.10 5.46
CA TYR A 96 6.58 -1.47 5.56
C TYR A 96 5.32 -1.58 6.41
N ALA A 97 5.34 -1.01 7.62
CA ALA A 97 4.27 -1.17 8.59
C ALA A 97 2.96 -0.57 8.06
N ILE A 98 3.01 0.64 7.52
CA ILE A 98 1.82 1.29 6.94
C ILE A 98 1.36 0.57 5.68
N THR A 99 2.28 0.14 4.80
CA THR A 99 1.95 -0.65 3.61
C THR A 99 1.24 -1.95 3.96
N ARG A 100 1.66 -2.64 5.03
CA ARG A 100 0.98 -3.84 5.53
C ARG A 100 -0.35 -3.52 6.17
N PHE A 101 -0.42 -2.44 6.94
CA PHE A 101 -1.65 -1.99 7.59
C PHE A 101 -2.78 -1.72 6.59
N ILE A 102 -2.51 -0.96 5.51
CA ILE A 102 -3.54 -0.62 4.50
C ILE A 102 -4.04 -1.84 3.73
N GLN A 103 -3.25 -2.92 3.65
CA GLN A 103 -3.67 -4.21 3.08
C GLN A 103 -4.42 -5.07 4.09
N ARG A 104 -4.03 -4.99 5.37
CA ARG A 104 -4.57 -5.88 6.40
C ARG A 104 -5.97 -5.51 6.85
N VAL A 105 -6.30 -4.22 6.93
CA VAL A 105 -7.65 -3.78 7.28
C VAL A 105 -8.69 -4.34 6.28
N PRO A 106 -8.53 -4.22 4.95
CA PRO A 106 -9.44 -4.85 3.99
C PRO A 106 -9.56 -6.36 4.14
N GLN A 107 -8.44 -7.07 4.33
CA GLN A 107 -8.46 -8.52 4.58
C GLN A 107 -9.33 -8.89 5.79
N ILE A 108 -9.21 -8.15 6.90
CA ILE A 108 -10.04 -8.37 8.10
C ILE A 108 -11.53 -8.08 7.81
N LYS A 109 -11.83 -7.00 7.09
CA LYS A 109 -13.22 -6.63 6.74
C LYS A 109 -13.85 -7.62 5.76
N THR A 110 -13.08 -8.21 4.85
CA THR A 110 -13.57 -9.26 3.95
C THR A 110 -13.72 -10.59 4.66
N ALA A 111 -12.75 -11.01 5.48
CA ALA A 111 -12.84 -12.25 6.25
C ALA A 111 -14.02 -12.27 7.24
N SER A 112 -14.41 -11.11 7.77
CA SER A 112 -15.60 -10.95 8.63
C SER A 112 -16.92 -10.82 7.86
N GLY A 113 -16.90 -10.84 6.52
CA GLY A 113 -18.07 -10.65 5.67
C GLY A 113 -18.59 -9.22 5.61
N ALA A 114 -17.94 -8.26 6.28
CA ALA A 114 -18.33 -6.85 6.26
C ALA A 114 -18.16 -6.21 4.87
N TRP A 115 -17.16 -6.65 4.10
CA TRP A 115 -16.94 -6.23 2.72
C TRP A 115 -16.87 -7.45 1.79
N ALA A 116 -17.43 -7.36 0.58
CA ALA A 116 -17.42 -8.50 -0.33
C ALA A 116 -16.09 -8.71 -1.11
N SER A 117 -15.13 -7.78 -1.01
CA SER A 117 -13.80 -7.93 -1.63
C SER A 117 -12.78 -7.06 -0.88
N GLU A 118 -11.52 -7.50 -0.88
CA GLU A 118 -10.38 -6.82 -0.28
C GLU A 118 -9.96 -5.58 -1.08
N ILE A 119 -10.35 -5.48 -2.36
CA ILE A 119 -10.04 -4.34 -3.22
C ILE A 119 -11.31 -3.87 -3.93
N ARG A 120 -11.55 -2.57 -3.85
CA ARG A 120 -12.61 -1.83 -4.57
C ARG A 120 -12.10 -0.43 -4.89
N TYR A 121 -12.59 0.14 -5.98
CA TYR A 121 -12.21 1.50 -6.38
C TYR A 121 -12.35 2.53 -5.23
N TRP A 122 -13.46 2.53 -4.49
CA TRP A 122 -13.67 3.49 -3.40
C TRP A 122 -12.64 3.32 -2.26
N LEU A 123 -12.22 2.08 -1.99
CA LEU A 123 -11.23 1.78 -0.94
C LEU A 123 -9.86 2.33 -1.33
N TYR A 124 -9.50 2.17 -2.61
CA TYR A 124 -8.32 2.80 -3.18
C TYR A 124 -8.39 4.33 -3.03
N ALA A 125 -9.46 4.96 -3.52
CA ALA A 125 -9.61 6.40 -3.48
C ALA A 125 -9.51 6.96 -2.04
N ALA A 126 -10.20 6.34 -1.10
CA ALA A 126 -10.18 6.72 0.31
C ALA A 126 -8.80 6.51 0.96
N THR A 127 -8.06 5.46 0.58
CA THR A 127 -6.71 5.21 1.09
C THR A 127 -5.73 6.26 0.58
N ILE A 128 -5.82 6.64 -0.70
CA ILE A 128 -4.98 7.69 -1.31
C ILE A 128 -5.26 9.06 -0.69
N GLU A 129 -6.53 9.38 -0.43
CA GLU A 129 -6.92 10.61 0.25
C GLU A 129 -6.26 10.69 1.64
N ALA A 130 -6.38 9.62 2.45
CA ALA A 130 -5.76 9.58 3.77
C ALA A 130 -4.22 9.64 3.75
N LEU A 131 -3.57 8.99 2.78
CA LEU A 131 -2.11 9.07 2.61
C LEU A 131 -1.66 10.48 2.20
N THR A 132 -2.40 11.12 1.28
CA THR A 132 -2.14 12.50 0.84
C THR A 132 -2.28 13.46 2.02
N TYR A 133 -3.36 13.30 2.80
CA TYR A 133 -3.57 14.07 4.02
C TYR A 133 -2.41 13.91 5.01
N ALA A 134 -1.98 12.67 5.27
CA ALA A 134 -0.86 12.38 6.16
C ALA A 134 0.46 12.98 5.65
N HIS A 135 0.74 12.88 4.35
CA HIS A 135 1.91 13.53 3.73
C HIS A 135 1.93 15.05 4.03
N MET A 136 0.81 15.74 3.75
CA MET A 136 0.70 17.19 3.96
C MET A 136 0.88 17.58 5.42
N HIS A 137 0.23 16.87 6.34
CA HIS A 137 0.21 17.23 7.77
C HIS A 137 1.41 16.73 8.55
N THR A 138 2.34 16.02 7.90
CA THR A 138 3.60 15.59 8.51
C THR A 138 4.83 16.26 7.90
N ALA A 139 4.65 17.16 6.93
CA ALA A 139 5.75 17.88 6.27
C ALA A 139 6.63 18.66 7.26
N GLU A 140 6.01 19.32 8.25
CA GLU A 140 6.70 20.11 9.27
C GLU A 140 7.38 19.26 10.36
N LEU A 141 7.20 17.93 10.35
CA LEU A 141 7.87 17.07 11.33
C LEU A 141 9.39 17.08 11.15
N GLY A 142 9.88 17.35 9.93
CA GLY A 142 11.30 17.57 9.63
C GLY A 142 12.18 16.32 9.74
N ILE A 143 11.58 15.12 9.71
CA ILE A 143 12.27 13.84 9.92
C ILE A 143 11.98 12.82 8.81
N GLY A 144 11.67 13.28 7.59
CA GLY A 144 11.48 12.40 6.42
C GLY A 144 10.18 11.58 6.37
N ILE A 145 9.37 11.56 7.44
CA ILE A 145 8.11 10.81 7.50
C ILE A 145 7.10 11.20 6.40
N SER A 146 7.00 12.48 6.05
CA SER A 146 6.08 12.93 5.00
C SER A 146 6.40 12.29 3.64
N GLY A 147 7.68 12.15 3.31
CA GLY A 147 8.12 11.48 2.08
C GLY A 147 7.78 9.99 2.06
N VAL A 148 7.74 9.33 3.23
CA VAL A 148 7.33 7.92 3.33
C VAL A 148 5.86 7.74 2.95
N PHE A 149 4.95 8.64 3.36
CA PHE A 149 3.54 8.54 2.97
C PHE A 149 3.33 8.74 1.47
N GLU A 150 4.09 9.66 0.85
CA GLU A 150 4.09 9.85 -0.60
C GLU A 150 4.59 8.59 -1.33
N ASP A 151 5.71 8.00 -0.87
CA ASP A 151 6.25 6.76 -1.45
C ASP A 151 5.24 5.60 -1.35
N ILE A 152 4.59 5.42 -0.19
CA ILE A 152 3.55 4.40 -0.03
C ILE A 152 2.39 4.61 -1.01
N LYS A 153 1.96 5.87 -1.21
CA LYS A 153 0.90 6.23 -2.16
C LYS A 153 1.26 5.80 -3.59
N ASP A 154 2.46 6.14 -4.02
CA ASP A 154 2.96 5.82 -5.37
C ASP A 154 3.19 4.31 -5.55
N GLU A 155 3.75 3.64 -4.54
CA GLU A 155 3.90 2.18 -4.54
C GLU A 155 2.54 1.47 -4.60
N TYR A 156 1.55 1.95 -3.85
CA TYR A 156 0.21 1.37 -3.85
C TYR A 156 -0.45 1.51 -5.22
N LYS A 157 -0.37 2.69 -5.85
CA LYS A 157 -0.81 2.91 -7.24
C LYS A 157 -0.16 1.91 -8.20
N ARG A 158 1.17 1.80 -8.17
CA ARG A 158 1.93 0.98 -9.12
C ARG A 158 1.82 -0.53 -8.90
N ARG A 159 1.77 -1.00 -7.65
CA ARG A 159 1.86 -2.43 -7.32
C ARG A 159 0.50 -3.11 -7.14
N VAL A 160 -0.52 -2.37 -6.71
CA VAL A 160 -1.85 -2.93 -6.40
C VAL A 160 -2.89 -2.40 -7.38
N ASN A 161 -2.96 -1.09 -7.56
CA ASN A 161 -4.05 -0.50 -8.33
C ASN A 161 -3.91 -0.75 -9.83
N THR A 162 -2.70 -0.78 -10.39
CA THR A 162 -2.50 -1.16 -11.80
C THR A 162 -3.06 -2.56 -12.09
N ALA A 163 -2.84 -3.53 -11.20
CA ALA A 163 -3.39 -4.88 -11.38
C ALA A 163 -4.93 -4.89 -11.28
N TYR A 164 -5.49 -4.11 -10.34
CA TYR A 164 -6.94 -3.95 -10.21
C TYR A 164 -7.57 -3.22 -11.40
N GLU A 165 -6.90 -2.22 -11.95
CA GLU A 165 -7.33 -1.48 -13.16
C GLU A 165 -7.37 -2.41 -14.36
N ALA A 166 -6.37 -3.27 -14.55
CA ALA A 166 -6.41 -4.31 -15.56
C ALA A 166 -7.63 -5.23 -15.41
N GLU A 167 -7.96 -5.67 -14.18
CA GLU A 167 -9.17 -6.46 -13.91
C GLU A 167 -10.45 -5.68 -14.27
N GLN A 168 -10.52 -4.39 -13.95
CA GLN A 168 -11.69 -3.56 -14.29
C GLN A 168 -11.82 -3.32 -15.80
N ILE A 169 -10.71 -3.14 -16.52
CA ILE A 169 -10.68 -3.01 -17.99
C ILE A 169 -11.21 -4.29 -18.63
N VAL A 170 -10.77 -5.47 -18.18
CA VAL A 170 -11.27 -6.76 -18.69
C VAL A 170 -12.78 -6.91 -18.45
N LYS A 171 -13.26 -6.41 -17.30
CA LYS A 171 -14.67 -6.53 -16.91
C LYS A 171 -15.59 -5.50 -17.59
N SER A 172 -15.12 -4.27 -17.76
CA SER A 172 -15.98 -3.11 -18.03
C SER A 172 -15.52 -2.27 -19.23
N GLY A 173 -14.39 -2.62 -19.84
CA GLY A 173 -13.74 -1.86 -20.90
C GLY A 173 -12.85 -0.74 -20.39
N ASP A 174 -12.00 -0.22 -21.27
CA ASP A 174 -11.14 0.94 -21.05
C ASP A 174 -11.77 2.21 -21.63
N CYS A 175 -11.61 3.34 -20.96
CA CYS A 175 -12.14 4.64 -21.38
C CYS A 175 -11.08 5.58 -21.97
N TYR A 176 -9.80 5.23 -21.92
CA TYR A 176 -8.72 6.11 -22.41
C TYR A 176 -8.52 6.02 -23.94
N ASP A 177 -8.46 7.20 -24.59
CA ASP A 177 -8.26 7.38 -26.04
C ASP A 177 -7.22 8.47 -26.41
N ALA A 178 -6.29 8.75 -25.49
CA ALA A 178 -5.23 9.75 -25.67
C ALA A 178 -4.29 9.41 -26.85
N PRO A 179 -3.53 10.40 -27.40
CA PRO A 179 -2.59 10.15 -28.51
C PRO A 179 -1.57 9.04 -28.24
N TYR A 180 -1.20 8.87 -26.95
CA TYR A 180 -0.45 7.76 -26.42
C TYR A 180 -1.21 7.18 -25.24
N TYR A 181 -1.34 5.86 -25.18
CA TYR A 181 -2.22 5.19 -24.23
C TYR A 181 -1.75 3.75 -24.01
N THR A 182 -2.33 3.09 -23.02
CA THR A 182 -2.06 1.67 -22.72
C THR A 182 -3.19 0.79 -23.22
N ARG A 183 -2.86 -0.44 -23.62
CA ARG A 183 -3.81 -1.56 -23.73
C ARG A 183 -3.24 -2.79 -23.05
N LEU A 184 -4.12 -3.71 -22.70
CA LEU A 184 -3.71 -4.98 -22.11
C LEU A 184 -3.23 -5.93 -23.21
N VAL A 185 -2.17 -6.66 -22.93
CA VAL A 185 -1.76 -7.84 -23.69
C VAL A 185 -1.83 -9.06 -22.78
N GLU A 186 -2.28 -10.18 -23.33
CA GLU A 186 -2.34 -11.43 -22.59
C GLU A 186 -0.93 -11.95 -22.30
N VAL A 187 -0.68 -12.33 -21.04
CA VAL A 187 0.53 -13.02 -20.60
C VAL A 187 0.20 -14.49 -20.41
N VAL A 188 0.93 -15.37 -21.07
CA VAL A 188 0.72 -16.82 -21.05
C VAL A 188 1.97 -17.58 -20.62
N ASP A 189 1.79 -18.77 -20.05
CA ASP A 189 2.88 -19.71 -19.76
C ASP A 189 3.38 -20.38 -21.05
N ARG A 190 4.43 -21.21 -20.92
CA ARG A 190 5.00 -21.98 -22.04
C ARG A 190 4.00 -22.91 -22.76
N ASN A 191 2.89 -23.26 -22.11
CA ASN A 191 1.84 -24.11 -22.67
C ASN A 191 0.67 -23.29 -23.24
N GLY A 192 0.80 -21.96 -23.29
CA GLY A 192 -0.25 -21.06 -23.76
C GLY A 192 -1.39 -20.84 -22.76
N ARG A 193 -1.23 -21.23 -21.49
CA ARG A 193 -2.24 -20.98 -20.44
C ARG A 193 -2.13 -19.55 -19.95
N HIS A 194 -3.27 -18.88 -19.77
CA HIS A 194 -3.34 -17.53 -19.23
C HIS A 194 -2.72 -17.44 -17.83
N VAL A 195 -1.82 -16.49 -17.63
CA VAL A 195 -1.15 -16.19 -16.35
C VAL A 195 -1.49 -14.80 -15.84
N GLY A 196 -1.81 -13.86 -16.75
CA GLY A 196 -2.22 -12.51 -16.38
C GLY A 196 -2.20 -11.55 -17.56
N TYR A 197 -2.07 -10.26 -17.26
CA TYR A 197 -2.03 -9.19 -18.25
C TYR A 197 -0.83 -8.29 -18.03
N GLN A 198 -0.37 -7.66 -19.11
CA GLN A 198 0.64 -6.61 -19.07
C GLN A 198 0.11 -5.41 -19.86
N GLU A 199 0.38 -4.20 -19.38
CA GLU A 199 0.12 -2.99 -20.17
C GLU A 199 1.21 -2.80 -21.22
N VAL A 200 0.81 -2.49 -22.45
CA VAL A 200 1.69 -2.05 -23.52
C VAL A 200 1.34 -0.63 -23.94
N MET A 201 2.37 0.21 -24.05
CA MET A 201 2.22 1.60 -24.49
C MET A 201 2.15 1.66 -26.01
N LEU A 202 1.14 2.33 -26.53
CA LEU A 202 0.86 2.44 -27.95
C LEU A 202 0.63 3.88 -28.37
N LYS A 203 0.85 4.17 -29.66
CA LYS A 203 0.31 5.37 -30.31
C LYS A 203 -1.10 5.08 -30.80
N ARG A 204 -2.02 6.02 -30.61
CA ARG A 204 -3.44 5.89 -31.01
C ARG A 204 -3.60 5.48 -32.48
N SER A 205 -4.43 4.45 -32.71
CA SER A 205 -4.84 4.01 -34.04
C SER A 205 -6.25 3.42 -34.00
N ASP A 206 -7.00 3.53 -35.09
CA ASP A 206 -8.36 2.95 -35.18
C ASP A 206 -8.36 1.44 -34.97
N LYS A 207 -7.24 0.78 -35.31
CA LYS A 207 -7.05 -0.67 -35.16
C LYS A 207 -7.08 -1.10 -33.68
N THR A 208 -6.40 -0.35 -32.82
CA THR A 208 -6.16 -0.72 -31.42
C THR A 208 -7.05 0.05 -30.44
N LEU A 209 -7.81 1.04 -30.91
CA LEU A 209 -8.65 1.88 -30.07
C LEU A 209 -9.84 1.11 -29.49
N LYS A 210 -10.42 0.18 -30.25
CA LYS A 210 -11.59 -0.63 -29.86
C LYS A 210 -11.21 -1.92 -29.14
N GLU A 211 -9.92 -2.18 -28.95
CA GLU A 211 -9.41 -3.38 -28.30
C GLU A 211 -8.96 -3.03 -26.88
N ASP A 212 -9.69 -3.46 -25.85
CA ASP A 212 -9.25 -3.34 -24.46
C ASP A 212 -8.06 -4.28 -24.18
N ILE A 213 -8.14 -5.48 -24.78
CA ILE A 213 -7.10 -6.50 -24.81
C ILE A 213 -6.69 -6.69 -26.27
N LEU A 214 -5.41 -6.53 -26.58
CA LEU A 214 -4.89 -6.67 -27.94
C LEU A 214 -5.03 -8.11 -28.44
N SER A 215 -5.75 -8.28 -29.53
CA SER A 215 -6.04 -9.59 -30.13
C SER A 215 -4.80 -10.23 -30.78
N ALA A 216 -3.88 -9.41 -31.28
CA ALA A 216 -2.75 -9.84 -32.11
C ALA A 216 -1.44 -10.10 -31.31
N GLY A 217 -1.47 -10.01 -29.98
CA GLY A 217 -0.26 -10.10 -29.15
C GLY A 217 -0.43 -11.00 -27.94
N LYS A 218 0.57 -11.84 -27.66
CA LYS A 218 0.75 -12.53 -26.38
C LYS A 218 2.20 -12.38 -25.92
N ILE A 219 2.40 -12.21 -24.62
CA ILE A 219 3.73 -12.32 -24.00
C ILE A 219 3.86 -13.72 -23.42
N VAL A 220 4.88 -14.47 -23.86
CA VAL A 220 5.16 -15.82 -23.36
C VAL A 220 6.20 -15.73 -22.25
N LEU A 221 5.86 -16.18 -21.04
CA LEU A 221 6.80 -16.33 -19.95
C LEU A 221 7.51 -17.69 -20.06
N TYR A 222 8.83 -17.64 -20.15
CA TYR A 222 9.69 -18.81 -20.12
C TYR A 222 10.20 -19.06 -18.71
#